data_AF-A0A951WRD6-F1
#
_entry.id   AF-A0A951WRD6-F1
#
_cell.length_a   1.000
_cell.length_b   1.000
_cell.length_c   1.000
_cell.angle_alpha   90.00
_cell.angle_beta   90.00
_cell.angle_gamma   90.00
#
_symmetry.space_group_name_H-M   'P 1'
#
loop_
_entity.id
_entity.type
_entity.pdbx_description
1 polymer ?
#
loop_
_entity_poly.entity_id
_entity_poly.type
_entity_poly.pdbx_seq_one_letter_code
_entity_poly.pdbx_strand_id
1 'polypeptide(L)'
;MPPKKKAGGQKRINKDVLERARQQARALEQQDGDIADASVPAAESASPASAAPSSAPVRRSVSTAKRLRERNEEARKKALTADEITELLAHPTKIVTPEELRAQYGFVLADLRSMGLLAAASFGVLILLALVLPH
;
A
#
# COMPACT_ATOMS: atom_id res chain seq x y z
N MET A 1 5.97 53.88 -9.53
CA MET A 1 4.83 53.03 -9.97
C MET A 1 5.17 51.56 -9.68
N PRO A 2 4.47 50.87 -8.76
CA PRO A 2 4.62 49.43 -8.60
C PRO A 2 3.70 48.66 -9.57
N PRO A 3 4.12 47.49 -10.09
CA PRO A 3 3.29 46.69 -10.99
C PRO A 3 2.20 45.89 -10.25
N LYS A 4 1.03 45.82 -10.88
CA LYS A 4 -0.21 45.19 -10.38
C LYS A 4 -0.09 43.66 -10.29
N LYS A 5 -0.41 43.09 -9.12
CA LYS A 5 -0.62 41.64 -8.91
C LYS A 5 -1.82 41.15 -9.73
N LYS A 6 -1.61 40.19 -10.65
CA LYS A 6 -2.69 39.50 -11.36
C LYS A 6 -3.42 38.55 -10.40
N ALA A 7 -4.71 38.82 -10.17
CA ALA A 7 -5.59 37.93 -9.41
C ALA A 7 -5.74 36.61 -10.16
N GLY A 8 -5.40 35.51 -9.49
CA GLY A 8 -5.52 34.15 -10.01
C GLY A 8 -6.97 33.82 -10.33
N GLY A 9 -7.22 33.41 -11.57
CA GLY A 9 -8.54 33.03 -12.05
C GLY A 9 -9.16 31.94 -11.19
N GLN A 10 -10.42 32.15 -10.80
CA GLN A 10 -11.26 31.16 -10.16
C GLN A 10 -11.30 29.91 -11.06
N LYS A 11 -10.55 28.87 -10.66
CA LYS A 11 -10.67 27.54 -11.27
C LYS A 11 -12.10 27.07 -11.05
N ARG A 12 -12.86 26.96 -12.14
CA ARG A 12 -14.21 26.40 -12.13
C ARG A 12 -14.10 24.93 -11.77
N ILE A 13 -14.28 24.61 -10.50
CA ILE A 13 -14.35 23.23 -10.02
C ILE A 13 -15.59 22.60 -10.65
N ASN A 14 -15.43 21.45 -11.30
CA ASN A 14 -16.54 20.72 -11.92
C ASN A 14 -17.57 20.33 -10.85
N LYS A 15 -18.83 20.69 -11.07
CA LYS A 15 -19.93 20.49 -10.11
C LYS A 15 -20.07 19.00 -9.72
N ASP A 16 -19.88 18.10 -10.68
CA ASP A 16 -19.94 16.65 -10.47
C ASP A 16 -18.87 16.13 -9.49
N VAL A 17 -17.69 16.75 -9.50
CA VAL A 17 -16.59 16.40 -8.56
C VAL A 17 -16.93 16.88 -7.15
N LEU A 18 -17.56 18.05 -7.04
CA LEU A 18 -17.99 18.61 -5.76
C LEU A 18 -19.12 17.78 -5.13
N GLU A 19 -20.04 17.30 -5.97
CA GLU A 19 -21.17 16.47 -5.53
C GLU A 19 -20.72 15.07 -5.09
N ARG A 20 -19.82 14.45 -5.84
CA ARG A 20 -19.19 13.18 -5.43
C ARG A 20 -18.43 13.31 -4.10
N ALA A 21 -17.71 14.41 -3.90
CA ALA A 21 -17.00 14.66 -2.65
C ALA A 21 -17.96 14.84 -1.46
N ARG A 22 -19.11 15.49 -1.66
CA ARG A 22 -20.16 15.62 -0.62
C ARG A 22 -20.81 14.28 -0.28
N GLN A 23 -21.04 13.43 -1.28
CA GLN A 23 -21.57 12.08 -1.06
C GLN A 23 -20.59 11.21 -0.26
N GLN A 24 -19.28 11.30 -0.55
CA GLN A 24 -18.25 10.59 0.20
C GLN A 24 -18.15 11.07 1.65
N ALA A 25 -18.27 12.37 1.90
CA ALA A 25 -18.26 12.91 3.26
C ALA A 25 -19.45 12.40 4.10
N ARG A 26 -20.66 12.36 3.51
CA ARG A 26 -21.86 11.82 4.18
C ARG A 26 -21.77 10.33 4.47
N ALA A 27 -21.15 9.56 3.58
CA ALA A 27 -20.94 8.13 3.78
C ALA A 27 -20.01 7.84 4.97
N LEU A 28 -18.99 8.68 5.19
CA LEU A 28 -18.14 8.58 6.39
C LEU A 28 -18.90 8.95 7.66
N GLU A 29 -19.72 10.00 7.66
CA GLU A 29 -20.51 10.39 8.84
C GLU A 29 -21.52 9.31 9.27
N GLN A 30 -22.10 8.58 8.31
CA GLN A 30 -22.97 7.43 8.61
C GLN A 30 -22.17 6.25 9.19
N GLN A 31 -20.95 6.03 8.72
CA GLN A 31 -20.08 4.96 9.19
C GLN A 31 -19.56 5.21 10.62
N ASP A 32 -19.37 6.47 11.02
CA ASP A 32 -19.01 6.85 12.39
C ASP A 32 -20.22 6.82 13.35
N GLY A 33 -21.44 6.98 12.85
CA GLY A 33 -22.68 6.88 13.63
C GLY A 33 -23.03 5.45 14.07
N ASP A 34 -22.71 4.45 13.25
CA ASP A 34 -22.98 3.03 13.55
C ASP A 34 -22.04 2.44 14.63
N ILE A 35 -20.93 3.12 14.98
CA ILE A 35 -19.99 2.68 16.03
C ILE A 35 -20.41 3.19 17.42
N ALA A 36 -21.32 4.17 17.49
CA ALA A 36 -21.74 4.79 18.76
C ALA A 36 -22.89 4.05 19.48
N ASP A 37 -23.54 3.07 18.86
CA ASP A 37 -24.69 2.34 19.45
C ASP A 37 -24.31 0.97 20.05
N ALA A 38 -23.01 0.65 20.13
CA ALA A 38 -22.52 -0.53 20.84
C ALA A 38 -22.33 -0.22 22.34
N SER A 39 -23.41 -0.43 23.09
CA SER A 39 -23.53 -0.53 24.55
C SER A 39 -22.26 -0.98 25.31
N VAL A 40 -21.79 -0.15 26.24
CA VAL A 40 -20.87 -0.52 27.33
C VAL A 40 -21.47 -0.01 28.66
N PRO A 41 -21.62 -0.83 29.72
CA PRO A 41 -22.34 -0.42 30.92
C PRO A 41 -21.47 0.43 31.87
N ALA A 42 -22.14 1.44 32.43
CA ALA A 42 -21.96 2.12 33.72
C ALA A 42 -20.58 2.09 34.43
N ALA A 43 -19.93 3.26 34.44
CA ALA A 43 -19.18 3.74 35.60
C ALA A 43 -19.39 5.26 35.72
N GLU A 44 -20.18 5.65 36.71
CA GLU A 44 -20.53 7.02 37.08
C GLU A 44 -19.35 7.70 37.83
N SER A 45 -18.98 8.92 37.44
CA SER A 45 -18.60 10.01 38.35
C SER A 45 -18.39 11.31 37.56
N ALA A 46 -19.02 12.39 38.03
CA ALA A 46 -19.29 13.62 37.31
C ALA A 46 -18.30 14.78 37.57
N SER A 47 -17.93 15.50 36.48
CA SER A 47 -17.68 16.96 36.29
C SER A 47 -16.63 17.72 37.13
N PRO A 48 -16.16 18.95 36.72
CA PRO A 48 -16.28 19.67 35.44
C PRO A 48 -14.96 20.36 34.94
N ALA A 49 -15.06 21.03 33.78
CA ALA A 49 -14.36 22.27 33.38
C ALA A 49 -13.13 22.22 32.43
N SER A 50 -13.38 22.81 31.25
CA SER A 50 -12.50 23.66 30.43
C SER A 50 -11.28 23.03 29.75
N ALA A 51 -11.46 22.64 28.49
CA ALA A 51 -10.38 22.61 27.52
C ALA A 51 -10.87 23.18 26.18
N ALA A 52 -10.28 24.31 25.81
CA ALA A 52 -10.50 24.98 24.52
C ALA A 52 -10.23 24.03 23.34
N PRO A 53 -10.88 24.21 22.18
CA PRO A 53 -10.57 23.41 21.01
C PRO A 53 -9.17 23.78 20.51
N SER A 54 -8.19 22.96 20.85
CA SER A 54 -6.89 22.95 20.18
C SER A 54 -7.14 22.62 18.71
N SER A 55 -6.93 23.61 17.83
CA SER A 55 -6.96 23.42 16.40
C SER A 55 -5.79 22.54 15.99
N ALA A 56 -5.98 21.22 16.07
CA ALA A 56 -5.03 20.26 15.53
C ALA A 56 -4.87 20.54 14.02
N PRO A 57 -3.65 20.73 13.50
CA PRO A 57 -3.47 20.94 12.07
C PRO A 57 -3.91 19.67 11.35
N VAL A 58 -4.95 19.82 10.51
CA VAL A 58 -5.43 18.76 9.61
C VAL A 58 -4.25 18.31 8.74
N ARG A 59 -3.64 17.20 9.12
CA ARG A 59 -2.59 16.55 8.34
C ARG A 59 -3.26 16.02 7.08
N ARG A 60 -3.13 16.77 5.99
CA ARG A 60 -3.65 16.43 4.68
C ARG A 60 -3.03 15.08 4.27
N SER A 61 -3.79 13.99 4.43
CA SER A 61 -3.31 12.64 4.16
C SER A 61 -3.02 12.53 2.67
N VAL A 62 -1.75 12.28 2.34
CA VAL A 62 -1.33 12.06 0.96
C VAL A 62 -1.86 10.70 0.55
N SER A 63 -2.75 10.65 -0.44
CA SER A 63 -3.37 9.41 -0.91
C SER A 63 -2.29 8.37 -1.27
N THR A 64 -2.55 7.11 -0.93
CA THR A 64 -1.69 5.96 -1.24
C THR A 64 -1.37 5.87 -2.74
N ALA A 65 -2.31 6.25 -3.60
CA ALA A 65 -2.10 6.29 -5.05
C ALA A 65 -1.07 7.34 -5.48
N LYS A 66 -1.01 8.48 -4.80
CA LYS A 66 0.01 9.51 -5.06
C LYS A 66 1.41 9.03 -4.65
N ARG A 67 1.52 8.39 -3.48
CA ARG A 67 2.78 7.80 -3.01
C ARG A 67 3.29 6.72 -3.96
N LEU A 68 2.41 5.87 -4.49
CA LEU A 68 2.81 4.83 -5.44
C LEU A 68 3.32 5.40 -6.76
N ARG A 69 2.71 6.48 -7.27
CA ARG A 69 3.18 7.17 -8.48
C ARG A 69 4.56 7.80 -8.28
N GLU A 70 4.75 8.51 -7.18
CA GLU A 70 6.06 9.10 -6.82
C GLU A 70 7.14 8.02 -6.73
N ARG A 71 6.87 6.89 -6.08
CA ARG A 71 7.80 5.76 -6.01
C ARG A 71 8.15 5.18 -7.38
N ASN A 72 7.17 5.10 -8.29
CA ASN A 72 7.38 4.53 -9.62
C ASN A 72 8.16 5.50 -10.53
N GLU A 73 7.92 6.81 -10.41
CA GLU A 73 8.71 7.84 -11.08
C GLU A 73 10.15 7.87 -10.57
N GLU A 74 10.36 7.73 -9.26
CA GLU A 74 11.71 7.58 -8.68
C GLU A 74 12.41 6.32 -9.19
N ALA A 75 11.69 5.20 -9.31
CA ALA A 75 12.24 3.96 -9.86
C ALA A 75 12.65 4.13 -11.33
N ARG A 76 11.84 4.83 -12.13
CA ARG A 76 12.17 5.13 -13.53
C ARG A 76 13.37 6.07 -13.67
N LYS A 77 13.52 7.05 -12.77
CA LYS A 77 14.69 7.95 -12.74
C LYS A 77 15.98 7.23 -12.35
N LYS A 78 15.87 6.14 -11.58
CA LYS A 78 16.99 5.29 -11.17
C LYS A 78 17.21 4.12 -12.12
N ALA A 79 16.38 3.95 -13.14
CA ALA A 79 16.57 2.91 -14.13
C ALA A 79 17.77 3.29 -15.01
N LEU A 80 18.71 2.37 -15.16
CA LEU A 80 19.85 2.53 -16.04
C LEU A 80 19.38 2.61 -17.49
N THR A 81 20.01 3.49 -18.26
CA THR A 81 19.78 3.58 -19.71
C THR A 81 20.35 2.35 -20.43
N ALA A 82 19.87 2.08 -21.64
CA ALA A 82 20.34 0.92 -22.42
C ALA A 82 21.86 0.97 -22.68
N ASP A 83 22.38 2.18 -22.94
CA ASP A 83 23.80 2.40 -23.21
C ASP A 83 24.66 2.16 -21.96
N GLU A 84 24.22 2.66 -20.79
CA GLU A 84 24.87 2.37 -19.50
C GLU A 84 24.88 0.87 -19.18
N ILE A 85 23.77 0.15 -19.47
CA ILE A 85 23.71 -1.31 -19.28
C ILE A 85 24.73 -2.00 -20.18
N THR A 86 24.86 -1.59 -21.44
CA THR A 86 25.84 -2.19 -22.35
C THR A 86 27.28 -1.93 -21.91
N GLU A 87 27.58 -0.74 -21.40
CA GLU A 87 28.91 -0.41 -20.87
C GLU A 87 29.24 -1.24 -19.61
N LEU A 88 28.28 -1.41 -18.70
CA LEU A 88 28.40 -2.25 -17.51
C LEU A 88 28.59 -3.74 -17.84
N LEU A 89 27.94 -4.22 -18.90
CA LEU A 89 28.11 -5.61 -19.36
C LEU A 89 29.42 -5.82 -20.12
N ALA A 90 29.94 -4.79 -20.79
CA ALA A 90 31.25 -4.83 -21.44
C ALA A 90 32.41 -4.87 -20.43
N HIS A 91 32.20 -4.34 -19.22
CA HIS A 91 33.18 -4.31 -18.13
C HIS A 91 32.63 -4.94 -16.84
N PRO A 92 32.44 -6.27 -16.79
CA PRO A 92 31.88 -6.94 -15.64
C PRO A 92 32.84 -6.86 -14.44
N THR A 93 32.32 -6.45 -13.28
CA THR A 93 33.08 -6.33 -12.02
C THR A 93 33.23 -7.66 -11.28
N LYS A 94 32.40 -8.66 -11.60
CA LYS A 94 32.49 -10.03 -11.07
C LYS A 94 32.03 -11.02 -12.14
N ILE A 95 32.88 -11.98 -12.46
CA ILE A 95 32.52 -13.14 -13.29
C ILE A 95 32.11 -14.25 -12.33
N VAL A 96 30.86 -14.69 -12.41
CA VAL A 96 30.35 -15.78 -11.56
C VAL A 96 30.20 -17.04 -12.38
N THR A 97 30.81 -18.13 -11.94
CA THR A 97 30.69 -19.43 -12.58
C THR A 97 29.39 -20.12 -12.14
N PRO A 98 28.82 -21.04 -12.95
CA PRO A 98 27.60 -21.75 -12.57
C PRO A 98 27.75 -22.55 -11.26
N GLU A 99 28.94 -23.03 -10.97
CA GLU A 99 29.30 -23.75 -9.75
C GLU A 99 29.21 -22.84 -8.53
N GLU A 100 29.73 -21.61 -8.63
CA GLU A 100 29.66 -20.61 -7.57
C GLU A 100 28.22 -20.16 -7.34
N LEU A 101 27.45 -19.98 -8.42
CA LEU A 101 26.02 -19.66 -8.36
C LEU A 101 25.24 -20.76 -7.63
N ARG A 102 25.52 -22.03 -7.96
CA ARG A 102 24.87 -23.19 -7.33
C ARG A 102 25.26 -23.35 -5.87
N ALA A 103 26.51 -23.08 -5.52
CA ALA A 103 26.95 -23.08 -4.13
C ALA A 103 26.22 -22.02 -3.29
N GLN A 104 26.02 -20.82 -3.86
CA GLN A 104 25.36 -19.72 -3.17
C GLN A 104 23.85 -19.84 -3.12
N TYR A 105 23.19 -20.34 -4.18
CA TYR A 105 21.73 -20.35 -4.28
C TYR A 105 21.10 -21.76 -4.18
N GLY A 106 21.91 -22.81 -4.05
CA GLY A 106 21.43 -24.19 -3.97
C GLY A 106 20.46 -24.43 -2.81
N PHE A 107 20.62 -23.72 -1.70
CA PHE A 107 19.71 -23.82 -0.55
C PHE A 107 18.30 -23.33 -0.90
N VAL A 108 18.16 -22.30 -1.74
CA VAL A 108 16.85 -21.77 -2.16
C VAL A 108 16.11 -22.82 -2.98
N LEU A 109 16.81 -23.49 -3.90
CA LEU A 109 16.21 -24.56 -4.68
C LEU A 109 15.81 -25.75 -3.80
N ALA A 110 16.63 -26.09 -2.80
CA ALA A 110 16.33 -27.15 -1.84
C ALA A 110 15.08 -26.83 -1.00
N ASP A 111 14.96 -25.58 -0.55
CA ASP A 111 13.80 -25.10 0.20
C ASP A 111 12.52 -25.14 -0.65
N LEU A 112 12.56 -24.59 -1.87
CA LEU A 112 11.43 -24.63 -2.80
C LEU A 112 10.99 -26.07 -3.12
N ARG A 113 11.94 -26.99 -3.29
CA ARG A 113 11.63 -28.42 -3.49
C ARG A 113 10.93 -29.01 -2.27
N SER A 114 11.41 -28.69 -1.07
CA SER A 114 10.84 -29.21 0.17
C SER A 114 9.43 -28.67 0.40
N MET A 115 9.21 -27.37 0.19
CA MET A 115 7.88 -26.76 0.22
C MET A 115 6.95 -27.37 -0.82
N GLY A 116 7.43 -27.61 -2.04
CA GLY A 116 6.66 -28.25 -3.10
C GLY A 116 6.26 -29.69 -2.78
N LEU A 117 7.17 -30.48 -2.19
CA LEU A 117 6.87 -31.84 -1.75
C LEU A 117 5.83 -31.87 -0.63
N LEU A 118 5.94 -30.97 0.36
CA LEU A 118 4.96 -30.84 1.43
C LEU A 118 3.58 -30.46 0.88
N ALA A 119 3.52 -29.50 -0.06
CA ALA A 119 2.28 -29.10 -0.70
C ALA A 119 1.65 -30.22 -1.53
N ALA A 120 2.47 -30.98 -2.29
CA ALA A 120 1.98 -32.11 -3.07
C ALA A 120 1.47 -33.23 -2.16
N ALA A 121 2.16 -33.51 -1.05
CA ALA A 121 1.74 -34.50 -0.06
C ALA A 121 0.43 -34.10 0.61
N SER A 122 0.30 -32.85 1.05
CA SER A 122 -0.95 -32.37 1.68
C SER A 122 -2.12 -32.42 0.68
N PHE A 123 -1.90 -32.02 -0.56
CA PHE A 123 -2.91 -32.10 -1.61
C PHE A 123 -3.32 -33.55 -1.90
N GLY A 124 -2.36 -34.48 -1.96
CA GLY A 124 -2.62 -35.91 -2.12
C GLY A 124 -3.45 -36.48 -0.96
N VAL A 125 -3.14 -36.08 0.28
CA VAL A 125 -3.92 -36.45 1.47
C VAL A 125 -5.35 -35.94 1.37
N LEU A 126 -5.56 -34.69 0.94
CA LEU A 126 -6.90 -34.12 0.75
C LEU A 126 -7.71 -34.88 -0.30
N ILE A 127 -7.10 -35.25 -1.43
CA ILE A 127 -7.76 -36.07 -2.45
C ILE A 127 -8.18 -37.42 -1.86
N LEU A 128 -7.27 -38.07 -1.13
CA LEU A 128 -7.53 -39.39 -0.56
C LEU A 128 -8.66 -39.33 0.48
N LEU A 129 -8.66 -38.31 1.35
CA LEU A 129 -9.76 -38.03 2.27
C LEU A 129 -11.07 -37.81 1.52
N ALA A 130 -11.07 -37.02 0.45
CA ALA A 130 -12.27 -36.75 -0.33
C ALA A 130 -12.85 -38.02 -0.99
N LEU A 131 -12.00 -38.99 -1.33
CA LEU A 131 -12.43 -40.27 -1.91
C LEU A 131 -12.89 -41.29 -0.86
N VAL A 132 -12.33 -41.24 0.37
CA VAL A 132 -12.63 -42.19 1.44
C VAL A 132 -13.79 -41.73 2.31
N LEU A 133 -14.00 -40.42 2.49
CA LEU A 133 -15.17 -39.92 3.22
C LEU A 133 -16.42 -40.22 2.40
N PRO A 134 -17.34 -41.08 2.90
CA PRO A 134 -18.62 -41.24 2.25
C PRO A 134 -19.36 -39.90 2.28
N HIS A 135 -19.92 -39.51 1.13
CA HIS A 135 -20.77 -38.35 0.99
C HIS A 135 -22.06 -38.50 1.80
#